data_AF-A0A8B6X8L6-F1
#
_entry.id   AF-A0A8B6X8L6-F1
#
_cell.length_a   1.000
_cell.length_b   1.000
_cell.length_c   1.000
_cell.angle_alpha   90.00
_cell.angle_beta   90.00
_cell.angle_gamma   90.00
#
_symmetry.space_group_name_H-M   'P 1'
#
loop_
_entity.id
_entity.type
_entity.pdbx_description
1 polymer ?
#
loop_
_entity_poly.entity_id
_entity_poly.type
_entity_poly.pdbx_seq_one_letter_code
_entity_poly.pdbx_strand_id
1 'polypeptide(L)'
;MNRPASSLVAFATRVRPGAVARRLAVLLGLGLIATGASAGSLAGGDWQPSKCGARPEPPALDLRNADAFNKSVDGVNTYRQAARTYLDCVVAEANADLQTVTRVAREAQQSARAAEDKIQADLRAANEKFK
;
A
#
# COMPACT_ATOMS: atom_id res chain seq x y z
N MET A 1 0.72 23.84 -55.21
CA MET A 1 0.12 24.26 -53.91
C MET A 1 1.29 24.57 -52.98
N ASN A 2 1.90 25.75 -52.94
CA ASN A 2 1.46 27.14 -52.67
C ASN A 2 1.40 27.51 -51.16
N ARG A 3 2.49 28.16 -50.68
CA ARG A 3 2.67 29.16 -49.59
C ARG A 3 2.64 28.71 -48.10
N PRO A 4 3.15 29.52 -47.14
CA PRO A 4 4.53 30.06 -47.05
C PRO A 4 5.09 30.15 -45.60
N ALA A 5 6.29 30.71 -45.50
CA ALA A 5 7.13 31.04 -44.34
C ALA A 5 6.51 31.91 -43.21
N SER A 6 7.06 31.82 -41.99
CA SER A 6 7.88 32.90 -41.37
C SER A 6 7.93 32.83 -39.83
N SER A 7 9.17 32.96 -39.34
CA SER A 7 9.60 33.79 -38.21
C SER A 7 8.92 33.67 -36.85
N LEU A 8 9.61 33.01 -35.92
CA LEU A 8 9.44 33.24 -34.48
C LEU A 8 10.38 34.35 -34.01
N VAL A 9 9.79 35.42 -33.52
CA VAL A 9 10.45 36.56 -32.89
C VAL A 9 11.01 36.14 -31.53
N ALA A 10 12.30 36.32 -31.32
CA ALA A 10 12.96 36.16 -30.04
C ALA A 10 12.74 37.41 -29.18
N PHE A 11 11.90 37.33 -28.15
CA PHE A 11 11.85 38.32 -27.09
C PHE A 11 12.94 38.01 -26.06
N ALA A 12 14.03 38.76 -26.11
CA ALA A 12 15.06 38.76 -25.08
C ALA A 12 14.55 39.55 -23.85
N THR A 13 14.14 38.86 -22.79
CA THR A 13 13.94 39.47 -21.47
C THR A 13 15.26 39.45 -20.69
N ARG A 14 15.83 40.65 -20.52
CA ARG A 14 17.06 40.94 -19.79
C ARG A 14 16.82 40.72 -18.28
N VAL A 15 17.41 39.69 -17.68
CA VAL A 15 17.39 39.50 -16.22
C VAL A 15 18.42 40.45 -15.58
N ARG A 16 17.96 41.32 -14.66
CA ARG A 16 18.84 42.19 -13.85
C ARG A 16 19.38 41.40 -12.64
N PRO A 17 20.68 41.43 -12.34
CA PRO A 17 21.23 40.79 -11.15
C PRO A 17 21.19 41.77 -9.98
N GLY A 18 20.64 41.37 -8.84
CA GLY A 18 20.80 42.10 -7.60
C GLY A 18 19.67 41.89 -6.60
N ALA A 19 20.05 41.40 -5.42
CA ALA A 19 19.31 41.48 -4.17
C ALA A 19 18.15 40.50 -3.91
N VAL A 20 18.36 39.19 -4.08
CA VAL A 20 17.69 38.19 -3.20
C VAL A 20 18.62 37.03 -2.89
N ALA A 21 19.85 37.33 -2.49
CA ALA A 21 20.63 36.39 -1.69
C ALA A 21 19.90 36.23 -0.35
N ARG A 22 19.73 34.98 0.11
CA ARG A 22 19.26 34.58 1.46
C ARG A 22 17.79 34.17 1.62
N ARG A 23 17.17 33.42 0.69
CA ARG A 23 16.03 32.50 1.01
C ARG A 23 15.94 31.26 0.09
N LEU A 24 17.06 30.61 -0.23
CA LEU A 24 17.08 29.38 -1.04
C LEU A 24 17.84 28.26 -0.34
N ALA A 25 17.45 27.91 0.89
CA ALA A 25 18.11 26.83 1.63
C ALA A 25 17.21 26.11 2.63
N VAL A 26 15.89 25.95 2.39
CA VAL A 26 15.06 25.05 3.24
C VAL A 26 13.87 24.51 2.46
N LEU A 27 14.05 23.64 1.46
CA LEU A 27 12.94 22.87 0.86
C LEU A 27 13.38 21.47 0.36
N LEU A 28 14.32 20.81 1.05
CA LEU A 28 14.78 19.44 0.70
C LEU A 28 14.68 18.47 1.89
N GLY A 29 13.72 18.68 2.79
CA GLY A 29 13.60 17.88 4.02
C GLY A 29 12.17 17.56 4.42
N LEU A 30 11.28 17.29 3.45
CA LEU A 30 9.95 16.74 3.77
C LEU A 30 9.87 15.25 3.40
N GLY A 31 9.99 14.42 4.43
CA GLY A 31 9.06 13.32 4.64
C GLY A 31 9.36 12.00 3.94
N LEU A 32 10.39 11.27 4.40
CA LEU A 32 10.26 9.82 4.56
C LEU A 32 10.08 9.52 6.06
N ILE A 33 8.92 9.89 6.61
CA ILE A 33 8.40 9.10 7.72
C ILE A 33 7.79 7.88 7.04
N ALA A 34 8.62 6.86 6.79
CA ALA A 34 8.11 5.53 6.54
C ALA A 34 7.42 5.10 7.84
N THR A 35 6.16 5.49 8.01
CA THR A 35 5.27 4.69 8.83
C THR A 35 5.33 3.33 8.16
N GLY A 36 6.02 2.38 8.78
CA GLY A 36 6.14 1.03 8.25
C GLY A 36 4.74 0.48 8.11
N ALA A 37 4.14 0.64 6.93
CA ALA A 37 2.90 0.04 6.54
C ALA A 37 3.21 -1.45 6.48
N SER A 38 3.06 -2.07 7.64
CA SER A 38 3.41 -3.45 7.88
C SER A 38 2.17 -4.27 7.61
N ALA A 39 1.78 -4.28 6.35
CA ALA A 39 0.76 -5.15 5.83
C ALA A 39 1.45 -6.39 5.28
N GLY A 40 0.75 -7.53 5.32
CA GLY A 40 1.16 -8.67 4.53
C GLY A 40 1.20 -8.31 3.05
N SER A 41 2.00 -9.04 2.28
CA SER A 41 2.03 -8.86 0.83
C SER A 41 0.95 -9.71 0.19
N LEU A 42 0.18 -9.13 -0.74
CA LEU A 42 -0.73 -9.85 -1.62
C LEU A 42 -0.19 -9.80 -3.05
N ALA A 43 0.23 -10.93 -3.60
CA ALA A 43 0.76 -11.02 -4.96
C ALA A 43 0.25 -12.29 -5.64
N GLY A 44 -0.34 -12.16 -6.83
CA GLY A 44 -0.79 -13.32 -7.61
C GLY A 44 -1.92 -14.15 -6.97
N GLY A 45 -2.62 -13.62 -5.96
CA GLY A 45 -3.61 -14.36 -5.17
C GLY A 45 -3.04 -14.99 -3.90
N ASP A 46 -1.72 -14.94 -3.71
CA ASP A 46 -1.05 -15.41 -2.51
C ASP A 46 -0.83 -14.25 -1.54
N TRP A 47 -1.29 -14.44 -0.30
CA TRP A 47 -1.03 -13.52 0.79
C TRP A 47 -0.01 -14.12 1.76
N GLN A 48 0.98 -13.33 2.16
CA GLN A 48 2.00 -13.73 3.14
C GLN A 48 2.12 -12.67 4.24
N PRO A 49 2.11 -13.06 5.54
CA PRO A 49 2.35 -12.14 6.64
C PRO A 49 3.76 -11.55 6.58
N SER A 50 3.86 -10.28 6.97
CA SER A 50 5.11 -9.53 7.03
C SER A 50 5.82 -9.64 8.39
N LYS A 51 5.07 -9.91 9.48
CA LYS A 51 5.59 -9.82 10.86
C LYS A 51 5.61 -11.10 11.66
N CYS A 52 5.00 -12.17 11.17
CA CYS A 52 4.84 -13.40 11.96
C CYS A 52 6.08 -14.31 11.99
N GLY A 53 7.18 -13.91 11.33
CA GLY A 53 8.40 -14.70 11.24
C GLY A 53 8.23 -15.93 10.35
N ALA A 54 9.13 -16.90 10.50
CA ALA A 54 9.08 -18.13 9.73
C ALA A 54 8.01 -19.08 10.27
N ARG A 55 7.35 -19.78 9.36
CA ARG A 55 6.47 -20.89 9.70
C ARG A 55 7.29 -21.98 10.42
N PRO A 56 6.87 -22.44 11.62
CA PRO A 56 7.53 -23.55 12.29
C PRO A 56 7.46 -24.83 11.44
N GLU A 57 8.56 -25.58 11.39
CA GLU A 57 8.64 -26.83 10.66
C GLU A 57 8.19 -28.00 11.55
N PRO A 58 7.32 -28.91 11.06
CA PRO A 58 6.91 -30.08 11.84
C PRO A 58 8.11 -30.99 12.16
N PRO A 59 8.22 -31.49 13.41
CA PRO A 59 9.30 -32.41 13.77
C PRO A 59 9.01 -33.81 13.20
N ALA A 60 10.06 -34.54 12.86
CA ALA A 60 9.96 -35.97 12.58
C ALA A 60 9.86 -36.77 13.88
N LEU A 61 9.02 -37.82 13.88
CA LEU A 61 8.94 -38.78 14.98
C LEU A 61 9.97 -39.89 14.79
N ASP A 62 10.74 -40.20 15.83
CA ASP A 62 11.60 -41.39 15.87
C ASP A 62 10.79 -42.58 16.41
N LEU A 63 10.43 -43.49 15.51
CA LEU A 63 9.58 -44.64 15.81
C LEU A 63 10.39 -45.93 16.07
N ARG A 64 11.72 -45.82 16.25
CA ARG A 64 12.59 -47.00 16.36
C ARG A 64 12.37 -47.78 17.66
N ASN A 65 12.02 -47.10 18.75
CA ASN A 65 11.67 -47.68 20.05
C ASN A 65 10.99 -46.63 20.95
N ALA A 66 10.51 -47.07 22.12
CA ALA A 66 9.76 -46.22 23.05
C ALA A 66 10.56 -45.01 23.55
N ASP A 67 11.86 -45.18 23.87
CA ASP A 67 12.70 -44.08 24.34
C ASP A 67 12.91 -43.02 23.27
N ALA A 68 13.12 -43.45 22.03
CA ALA A 68 13.29 -42.57 20.88
C ALA A 68 12.00 -41.79 20.59
N PHE A 69 10.85 -42.47 20.64
CA PHE A 69 9.54 -41.84 20.46
C PHE A 69 9.24 -40.82 21.56
N ASN A 70 9.49 -41.17 22.83
CA ASN A 70 9.27 -40.28 23.96
C ASN A 70 10.10 -38.99 23.85
N LYS A 71 11.35 -39.07 23.33
CA LYS A 71 12.14 -37.88 23.02
C LYS A 71 11.55 -37.03 21.89
N SER A 72 10.91 -37.64 20.90
CA SER A 72 10.22 -36.90 19.84
C SER A 72 8.98 -36.15 20.33
N VAL A 73 8.34 -36.62 21.42
CA VAL A 73 7.16 -35.94 22.01
C VAL A 73 7.50 -34.52 22.47
N ASP A 74 8.69 -34.29 23.02
CA ASP A 74 9.14 -32.95 23.41
C ASP A 74 9.21 -32.01 22.19
N GLY A 75 9.79 -32.49 21.08
CA GLY A 75 9.84 -31.76 19.82
C GLY A 75 8.44 -31.41 19.30
N VAL A 76 7.49 -32.36 19.39
CA VAL A 76 6.09 -32.13 19.02
C VAL A 76 5.45 -31.04 19.89
N ASN A 77 5.70 -31.06 21.20
CA ASN A 77 5.15 -30.05 22.11
C ASN A 77 5.70 -28.66 21.82
N THR A 78 7.01 -28.53 21.59
CA THR A 78 7.65 -27.27 21.16
C THR A 78 7.08 -26.77 19.84
N TYR A 79 6.96 -27.64 18.84
CA TYR A 79 6.34 -27.30 17.55
C TYR A 79 4.91 -26.81 17.71
N ARG A 80 4.08 -27.51 18.49
CA ARG A 80 2.67 -27.13 18.72
C ARG A 80 2.56 -25.75 19.37
N GLN A 81 3.46 -25.43 20.31
CA GLN A 81 3.51 -24.10 20.92
C GLN A 81 3.86 -23.02 19.89
N ALA A 82 4.95 -23.22 19.14
CA ALA A 82 5.40 -22.29 18.12
C ALA A 82 4.36 -22.09 17.01
N ALA A 83 3.72 -23.18 16.57
CA ALA A 83 2.70 -23.15 15.53
C ALA A 83 1.47 -22.35 15.96
N ARG A 84 1.02 -22.48 17.22
CA ARG A 84 -0.06 -21.64 17.76
C ARG A 84 0.32 -20.16 17.73
N THR A 85 1.48 -19.80 18.28
CA THR A 85 1.95 -18.41 18.29
C THR A 85 2.07 -17.83 16.88
N TYR A 86 2.61 -18.60 15.92
CA TYR A 86 2.69 -18.19 14.53
C TYR A 86 1.31 -17.95 13.93
N LEU A 87 0.37 -18.89 14.09
CA LEU A 87 -0.98 -18.80 13.53
C LEU A 87 -1.79 -17.67 14.16
N ASP A 88 -1.66 -17.44 15.47
CA ASP A 88 -2.32 -16.33 16.15
C ASP A 88 -1.87 -14.98 15.56
N CYS A 89 -0.57 -14.84 15.30
CA CYS A 89 -0.05 -13.66 14.60
C CYS A 89 -0.61 -13.54 13.17
N VAL A 90 -0.58 -14.64 12.40
CA VAL A 90 -1.03 -14.66 11.00
C VAL A 90 -2.49 -14.20 10.91
N VAL A 91 -3.34 -14.72 11.79
CA VAL A 91 -4.77 -14.37 11.84
C VAL A 91 -4.96 -12.90 12.25
N ALA A 92 -4.20 -12.42 13.23
CA ALA A 92 -4.28 -11.02 13.66
C ALA A 92 -3.88 -10.05 12.52
N GLU A 93 -2.78 -10.34 11.82
CA GLU A 93 -2.30 -9.52 10.70
C GLU A 93 -3.28 -9.57 9.51
N ALA A 94 -3.72 -10.76 9.10
CA ALA A 94 -4.68 -10.92 8.01
C ALA A 94 -5.99 -10.14 8.26
N ASN A 95 -6.50 -10.18 9.49
CA ASN A 95 -7.70 -9.43 9.85
C ASN A 95 -7.49 -7.90 9.78
N ALA A 96 -6.33 -7.40 10.21
CA ALA A 96 -5.99 -5.99 10.12
C ALA A 96 -5.88 -5.52 8.65
N ASP A 97 -5.27 -6.35 7.80
CA ASP A 97 -5.17 -6.09 6.36
C ASP A 97 -6.55 -6.08 5.69
N LEU A 98 -7.40 -7.06 5.98
CA LEU A 98 -8.77 -7.14 5.46
C LEU A 98 -9.61 -5.92 5.85
N GLN A 99 -9.48 -5.44 7.10
CA GLN A 99 -10.15 -4.22 7.54
C GLN A 99 -9.67 -3.00 6.75
N THR A 100 -8.36 -2.89 6.54
CA THR A 100 -7.76 -1.79 5.78
C THR A 100 -8.22 -1.79 4.33
N VAL A 101 -8.12 -2.93 3.65
CA VAL A 101 -8.56 -3.09 2.26
C VAL A 101 -10.05 -2.78 2.12
N THR A 102 -10.88 -3.32 3.03
CA THR A 102 -12.33 -3.08 3.01
C THR A 102 -12.65 -1.60 3.18
N ARG A 103 -11.99 -0.92 4.12
CA ARG A 103 -12.20 0.51 4.36
C ARG A 103 -11.81 1.34 3.14
N VAL A 104 -10.61 1.12 2.59
CA VAL A 104 -10.12 1.86 1.41
C VAL A 104 -11.01 1.62 0.19
N ALA A 105 -11.46 0.39 -0.02
CA ALA A 105 -12.38 0.06 -1.11
C ALA A 105 -13.73 0.80 -0.97
N ARG A 106 -14.28 0.86 0.26
CA ARG A 106 -15.52 1.60 0.54
C ARG A 106 -15.34 3.10 0.32
N GLU A 107 -14.24 3.67 0.79
CA GLU A 107 -13.91 5.10 0.58
C GLU A 107 -13.85 5.43 -0.92
N ALA A 108 -13.19 4.59 -1.72
CA ALA A 108 -13.12 4.75 -3.17
C ALA A 108 -14.50 4.64 -3.85
N GLN A 109 -15.34 3.69 -3.42
CA GLN A 109 -16.71 3.56 -3.94
C GLN A 109 -17.57 4.78 -3.60
N GLN A 110 -17.45 5.31 -2.39
CA GLN A 110 -18.20 6.48 -1.94
C GLN A 110 -17.79 7.74 -2.70
N SER A 111 -16.49 7.95 -2.92
CA SER A 111 -16.00 9.11 -3.68
C SER A 111 -16.46 9.06 -5.13
N ALA A 112 -16.44 7.89 -5.77
CA ALA A 112 -16.97 7.71 -7.12
C ALA A 112 -18.46 8.02 -7.20
N ARG A 113 -19.27 7.51 -6.25
CA ARG A 113 -20.72 7.81 -6.20
C ARG A 113 -21.00 9.30 -6.05
N ALA A 114 -20.28 9.98 -5.16
CA ALA A 114 -20.44 11.42 -4.96
C ALA A 114 -20.10 12.23 -6.23
N ALA A 115 -19.08 11.80 -6.99
CA ALA A 115 -18.74 12.41 -8.26
C ALA A 115 -19.86 12.23 -9.30
N GLU A 116 -20.41 11.01 -9.42
CA GLU A 116 -21.54 10.72 -10.30
C GLU A 116 -22.79 11.52 -9.93
N ASP A 117 -23.13 11.60 -8.65
CA ASP A 117 -24.27 12.37 -8.17
C ASP A 117 -24.16 13.86 -8.54
N LYS A 118 -22.94 14.41 -8.45
CA LYS A 118 -22.65 15.78 -8.89
C LYS A 118 -22.80 15.95 -10.39
N ILE A 119 -22.25 15.03 -11.20
CA ILE A 119 -22.39 15.05 -12.66
C ILE A 119 -23.88 15.02 -13.04
N GLN A 120 -24.67 14.14 -12.41
CA GLN A 120 -26.11 14.04 -12.65
C GLN A 120 -26.86 15.33 -12.25
N ALA A 121 -26.45 15.99 -11.17
CA ALA A 121 -27.01 17.28 -10.79
C ALA A 121 -26.69 18.38 -11.83
N ASP A 122 -25.45 18.45 -12.29
CA ASP A 122 -25.00 19.43 -13.30
C ASP A 122 -25.73 19.20 -14.64
N LEU A 123 -25.92 17.95 -15.06
CA LEU A 123 -26.69 17.60 -16.27
C LEU A 123 -28.15 18.02 -16.17
N ARG A 124 -28.80 17.80 -15.01
CA ARG A 124 -30.18 18.24 -14.78
C ARG A 124 -30.28 19.77 -14.88
N ALA A 125 -29.39 20.49 -14.20
CA ALA A 125 -29.36 21.96 -14.22
C ALA A 125 -29.11 22.51 -15.64
N ALA A 126 -28.20 21.90 -16.40
CA ALA A 126 -27.96 22.28 -17.79
C ALA A 126 -29.18 22.05 -18.68
N ASN A 127 -29.85 20.90 -18.54
CA ASN A 127 -31.06 20.58 -19.30
C ASN A 127 -32.23 21.52 -18.97
N GLU A 128 -32.36 21.97 -17.73
CA GLU A 128 -33.35 23.00 -17.35
C GLU A 128 -33.02 24.36 -17.95
N LYS A 129 -31.72 24.71 -18.03
CA LYS A 129 -31.25 26.01 -18.52
C LYS A 129 -31.26 26.14 -20.04
N PHE A 130 -30.97 25.05 -20.76
CA PHE A 130 -30.74 25.05 -22.20
C PHE A 130 -31.81 24.28 -22.99
N LYS A 131 -32.93 23.95 -22.36
CA LYS A 131 -34.13 23.45 -23.05
C LYS A 131 -34.85 24.54 -23.82
#